data_AF-A0A963P6F3-F1
#
_entry.id   AF-A0A963P6F3-F1
#
_cell.length_a   1.000
_cell.length_b   1.000
_cell.length_c   1.000
_cell.angle_alpha   90.00
_cell.angle_beta   90.00
_cell.angle_gamma   90.00
#
_symmetry.space_group_name_H-M   'P 1'
#
loop_
_entity.id
_entity.type
_entity.pdbx_description
1 polymer ?
#
loop_
_entity_poly.entity_id
_entity_poly.type
_entity_poly.pdbx_seq_one_letter_code
_entity_poly.pdbx_strand_id
1 'polypeptide(L)'
;LVTAVTAYLIIRRKLIVLLCIPALLYTLITIPYRLGYTGHYEAHFVAQSELGFVLLSMAMLVSMPAWRTAPRLMIVLAGLFLLPYTVGVGTGNALFTQVLATLAPWGAVVAILAGLHYNRRSDKAMVMVLTAGFISCYTLQTVTGVVRSPYHLVEPMLLQKFPVTVGRLGTVRVDAQTHAFVEDLQHAARHCAIAPDTSFLGLYNIPGVALILQAVPPVTPWLNNLEQAEVVLRRMPPSLADASTIAVLLDDKDQLPQLPSSLGPLDTRRRLCGASEFPLLIQQIQIWRPSPSAPPVGPAEPPARP
;
A
#
# COMPACT_ATOMS: atom_id res chain seq x y z
N LEU A 1 -24.21 15.05 1.57
CA LEU A 1 -24.50 14.23 0.36
C LEU A 1 -25.56 13.15 0.63
N VAL A 2 -25.34 12.24 1.59
CA VAL A 2 -26.27 11.13 1.90
C VAL A 2 -27.71 11.58 2.09
N THR A 3 -27.96 12.55 2.97
CA THR A 3 -29.30 13.09 3.22
C THR A 3 -29.98 13.61 1.96
N ALA A 4 -29.24 14.29 1.09
CA ALA A 4 -29.77 14.83 -0.16
C ALA A 4 -30.16 13.71 -1.14
N VAL A 5 -29.35 12.66 -1.26
CA VAL A 5 -29.68 11.50 -2.10
C VAL A 5 -30.82 10.67 -1.51
N THR A 6 -30.87 10.47 -0.20
CA THR A 6 -31.99 9.81 0.47
C THR A 6 -33.30 10.57 0.25
N ALA A 7 -33.28 11.90 0.42
CA ALA A 7 -34.43 12.74 0.11
C ALA A 7 -34.83 12.62 -1.38
N TYR A 8 -33.86 12.51 -2.29
CA TYR A 8 -34.13 12.27 -3.70
C TYR A 8 -34.78 10.90 -3.93
N LEU A 9 -34.32 9.84 -3.27
CA LEU A 9 -34.88 8.49 -3.43
C LEU A 9 -36.36 8.44 -3.01
N ILE A 10 -36.74 9.21 -1.97
CA ILE A 10 -38.10 9.33 -1.47
C ILE A 10 -38.97 10.20 -2.39
N ILE A 11 -38.49 11.41 -2.72
CA ILE A 11 -39.34 12.48 -3.32
C ILE A 11 -39.20 12.54 -4.85
N ARG A 12 -38.06 12.10 -5.40
CA ARG A 12 -37.73 12.04 -6.85
C ARG A 12 -37.92 13.38 -7.60
N ARG A 13 -37.71 14.52 -6.92
CA ARG A 13 -37.83 15.87 -7.52
C ARG A 13 -36.50 16.41 -8.05
N LYS A 14 -36.54 17.13 -9.18
CA LYS A 14 -35.38 17.78 -9.82
C LYS A 14 -34.65 18.78 -8.90
N LEU A 15 -35.40 19.49 -8.04
CA LEU A 15 -34.83 20.44 -7.09
C LEU A 15 -33.79 19.78 -6.16
N ILE A 16 -34.01 18.51 -5.78
CA ILE A 16 -33.09 17.79 -4.90
C ILE A 16 -31.80 17.38 -5.65
N VAL A 17 -31.88 17.15 -6.96
CA VAL A 17 -30.69 16.98 -7.82
C VAL A 17 -29.83 18.24 -7.80
N LEU A 18 -30.46 19.41 -7.91
CA LEU A 18 -29.76 20.70 -7.84
C LEU A 18 -29.12 20.95 -6.47
N LEU A 19 -29.65 20.39 -5.38
CA LEU A 19 -29.03 20.43 -4.05
C LEU A 19 -27.88 19.43 -3.89
N CYS A 20 -27.88 18.33 -4.64
CA CYS A 20 -26.79 17.35 -4.61
C CYS A 20 -25.50 17.89 -5.23
N ILE A 21 -25.59 18.72 -6.27
CA ILE A 21 -24.41 19.33 -6.92
C ILE A 21 -23.58 20.19 -5.93
N PRO A 22 -24.14 21.20 -5.24
CA PRO A 22 -23.38 22.00 -4.28
C PRO A 22 -22.96 21.18 -3.06
N ALA A 23 -23.75 20.18 -2.62
CA ALA A 23 -23.33 19.28 -1.54
C ALA A 23 -22.11 18.44 -1.94
N LEU A 24 -22.10 17.93 -3.18
CA LEU A 24 -20.97 17.18 -3.75
C LEU A 24 -19.74 18.08 -3.92
N LEU A 25 -19.92 19.27 -4.50
CA LEU A 25 -18.85 20.26 -4.64
C LEU A 25 -18.28 20.65 -3.27
N TYR A 26 -19.13 20.94 -2.29
CA TYR A 26 -18.71 21.21 -0.92
C TYR A 26 -17.90 20.04 -0.36
N THR A 27 -18.37 18.80 -0.52
CA THR A 27 -17.62 17.62 -0.08
C THR A 27 -16.25 17.56 -0.77
N LEU A 28 -16.17 17.68 -2.09
CA LEU A 28 -14.90 17.66 -2.83
C LEU A 28 -13.95 18.82 -2.45
N ILE A 29 -14.49 20.02 -2.19
CA ILE A 29 -13.75 21.26 -1.90
C ILE A 29 -13.42 21.43 -0.41
N THR A 30 -14.07 20.71 0.51
CA THR A 30 -13.70 20.71 1.95
C THR A 30 -12.83 19.53 2.35
N ILE A 31 -12.77 18.51 1.50
CA ILE A 31 -11.77 17.43 1.53
C ILE A 31 -10.30 17.87 1.24
N PRO A 32 -9.92 19.10 0.82
CA PRO A 32 -8.52 19.54 0.73
C PRO A 32 -7.74 19.46 2.04
N TYR A 33 -8.40 19.46 3.21
CA TYR A 33 -7.81 19.12 4.52
C TYR A 33 -7.62 17.61 4.74
N ARG A 34 -7.89 16.78 3.72
CA ARG A 34 -7.80 15.32 3.72
C ARG A 34 -7.26 14.71 2.42
N LEU A 35 -6.67 15.49 1.51
CA LEU A 35 -6.18 14.99 0.21
C LEU A 35 -4.65 14.96 0.11
N GLY A 36 -3.93 14.93 1.23
CA GLY A 36 -2.46 14.90 1.22
C GLY A 36 -1.84 14.78 2.60
N TYR A 37 -0.62 14.29 2.58
CA TYR A 37 0.16 13.83 3.72
C TYR A 37 0.54 14.96 4.70
N THR A 38 0.05 14.86 5.94
CA THR A 38 0.64 15.49 7.14
C THR A 38 0.98 14.42 8.19
N GLY A 39 1.31 13.19 7.75
CA GLY A 39 1.59 12.04 8.64
C GLY A 39 0.39 11.11 8.93
N HIS A 40 -0.81 11.36 8.37
CA HIS A 40 -2.01 10.53 8.57
C HIS A 40 -2.46 9.88 7.24
N TYR A 41 -1.53 9.23 6.54
CA TYR A 41 -1.73 8.67 5.20
C TYR A 41 -2.97 7.77 5.12
N GLU A 42 -3.21 6.94 6.12
CA GLU A 42 -4.29 5.95 6.11
C GLU A 42 -5.68 6.57 6.21
N ALA A 43 -5.88 7.56 7.08
CA ALA A 43 -7.20 8.17 7.31
C ALA A 43 -7.75 8.88 6.06
N HIS A 44 -6.87 9.44 5.25
CA HIS A 44 -7.24 10.17 4.03
C HIS A 44 -7.66 9.23 2.89
N PHE A 45 -6.88 8.17 2.66
CA PHE A 45 -7.23 7.15 1.67
C PHE A 45 -8.52 6.42 2.04
N VAL A 46 -8.75 6.18 3.33
CA VAL A 46 -10.01 5.61 3.83
C VAL A 46 -11.17 6.55 3.55
N ALA A 47 -11.10 7.82 3.97
CA ALA A 47 -12.21 8.76 3.76
C ALA A 47 -12.57 8.95 2.26
N GLN A 48 -11.57 8.97 1.39
CA GLN A 48 -11.80 9.09 -0.04
C GLN A 48 -12.48 7.85 -0.63
N SER A 49 -12.02 6.67 -0.24
CA SER A 49 -12.58 5.40 -0.70
C SER A 49 -13.99 5.18 -0.17
N GLU A 50 -14.28 5.62 1.07
CA GLU A 50 -15.64 5.67 1.62
C GLU A 50 -16.53 6.58 0.77
N LEU A 51 -16.05 7.77 0.39
CA LEU A 51 -16.80 8.67 -0.49
C LEU A 51 -17.07 8.03 -1.86
N GLY A 52 -16.06 7.41 -2.48
CA GLY A 52 -16.21 6.70 -3.75
C GLY A 52 -17.23 5.57 -3.66
N PHE A 53 -17.18 4.77 -2.59
CA PHE A 53 -18.14 3.72 -2.30
C PHE A 53 -19.56 4.26 -2.11
N VAL A 54 -19.72 5.37 -1.38
CA VAL A 54 -21.00 6.04 -1.16
C VAL A 54 -21.58 6.53 -2.49
N LEU A 55 -20.76 7.18 -3.33
CA LEU A 55 -21.18 7.66 -4.66
C LEU A 55 -21.62 6.51 -5.57
N LEU A 56 -20.84 5.43 -5.61
CA LEU A 56 -21.16 4.21 -6.34
C LEU A 56 -22.49 3.60 -5.86
N SER A 57 -22.63 3.39 -4.55
CA SER A 57 -23.83 2.80 -3.94
C SER A 57 -25.08 3.63 -4.23
N MET A 58 -24.96 4.96 -4.15
CA MET A 58 -26.03 5.87 -4.51
C MET A 58 -26.40 5.80 -5.99
N ALA A 59 -25.40 5.73 -6.89
CA ALA A 59 -25.65 5.59 -8.32
C ALA A 59 -26.39 4.27 -8.61
N MET A 60 -26.01 3.18 -7.96
CA MET A 60 -26.71 1.89 -8.04
C MET A 60 -28.16 1.97 -7.54
N LEU A 61 -28.40 2.61 -6.38
CA LEU A 61 -29.74 2.76 -5.83
C LEU A 61 -30.66 3.62 -6.71
N VAL A 62 -30.15 4.75 -7.21
CA VAL A 62 -30.92 5.63 -8.11
C VAL A 62 -31.24 4.92 -9.43
N SER A 63 -30.29 4.13 -9.95
CA SER A 63 -30.42 3.41 -11.22
C SER A 63 -31.18 2.10 -11.16
N MET A 64 -31.48 1.58 -9.97
CA MET A 64 -32.17 0.30 -9.78
C MET A 64 -33.41 0.10 -10.68
N PRO A 65 -34.30 1.09 -10.90
CA PRO A 65 -35.44 0.92 -11.80
C PRO A 65 -35.06 0.62 -13.27
N ALA A 66 -33.87 1.02 -13.71
CA ALA A 66 -33.40 0.88 -15.09
C ALA A 66 -32.83 -0.51 -15.41
N TRP A 67 -32.36 -1.26 -14.39
CA TRP A 67 -31.71 -2.56 -14.61
C TRP A 67 -32.34 -3.73 -13.84
N ARG A 68 -33.26 -3.49 -12.88
CA ARG A 68 -33.89 -4.55 -12.07
C ARG A 68 -34.63 -5.63 -12.87
N THR A 69 -35.07 -5.32 -14.10
CA THR A 69 -35.77 -6.27 -14.99
C THR A 69 -34.82 -7.02 -15.92
N ALA A 70 -33.53 -6.69 -15.92
CA ALA A 70 -32.52 -7.28 -16.80
C ALA A 70 -31.56 -8.17 -15.98
N PRO A 71 -31.89 -9.45 -15.74
CA PRO A 71 -31.13 -10.31 -14.83
C PRO A 71 -29.66 -10.49 -15.23
N ARG A 72 -29.38 -10.53 -16.54
CA ARG A 72 -28.01 -10.60 -17.07
C ARG A 72 -27.18 -9.37 -16.68
N LEU A 73 -27.78 -8.18 -16.80
CA LEU A 73 -27.11 -6.94 -16.41
C LEU A 73 -26.88 -6.90 -14.89
N MET A 74 -27.84 -7.35 -14.09
CA MET A 74 -27.69 -7.44 -12.64
C MET A 74 -26.48 -8.33 -12.25
N ILE A 75 -26.30 -9.48 -12.91
CA ILE A 75 -25.14 -10.35 -12.68
C ILE A 75 -23.83 -9.63 -13.03
N VAL A 76 -23.78 -8.94 -14.17
CA VAL A 76 -22.59 -8.16 -14.58
C VAL A 76 -22.28 -7.07 -13.57
N LEU A 77 -23.28 -6.30 -13.13
CA LEU A 77 -23.11 -5.23 -12.14
C LEU A 77 -22.63 -5.79 -10.79
N ALA A 78 -23.21 -6.91 -10.34
CA ALA A 78 -22.80 -7.57 -9.10
C ALA A 78 -21.36 -8.10 -9.20
N GLY A 79 -21.01 -8.74 -10.32
CA GLY A 79 -19.65 -9.23 -10.57
C GLY A 79 -18.62 -8.11 -10.56
N LEU A 80 -18.87 -7.02 -11.29
CA LEU A 80 -17.98 -5.85 -11.32
C LEU A 80 -17.89 -5.13 -9.97
N PHE A 81 -18.98 -5.10 -9.20
CA PHE A 81 -18.97 -4.52 -7.85
C PHE A 81 -18.11 -5.36 -6.89
N LEU A 82 -18.20 -6.70 -6.97
CA LEU A 82 -17.49 -7.62 -6.10
C LEU A 82 -16.03 -7.86 -6.50
N LEU A 83 -15.67 -7.64 -7.77
CA LEU A 83 -14.36 -7.98 -8.31
C LEU A 83 -13.18 -7.36 -7.54
N PRO A 84 -13.20 -6.08 -7.11
CA PRO A 84 -12.07 -5.49 -6.37
C PRO A 84 -11.78 -6.19 -5.04
N TYR A 85 -12.77 -6.83 -4.42
CA TYR A 85 -12.61 -7.57 -3.17
C TYR A 85 -11.91 -8.91 -3.36
N THR A 86 -12.04 -9.52 -4.54
CA THR A 86 -11.37 -10.80 -4.86
C THR A 86 -9.85 -10.67 -4.88
N VAL A 87 -9.33 -9.48 -5.18
CA VAL A 87 -7.89 -9.19 -5.24
C VAL A 87 -7.26 -9.17 -3.85
N GLY A 88 -8.04 -8.94 -2.79
CA GLY A 88 -7.55 -9.01 -1.43
C GLY A 88 -7.32 -10.43 -0.91
N VAL A 89 -7.91 -11.44 -1.55
CA VAL A 89 -7.79 -12.84 -1.11
C VAL A 89 -6.34 -13.31 -1.23
N GLY A 90 -5.77 -13.77 -0.11
CA GLY A 90 -4.38 -14.22 -0.05
C GLY A 90 -3.35 -13.10 0.11
N THR A 91 -3.78 -11.83 0.22
CA THR A 91 -2.90 -10.70 0.53
C THR A 91 -2.98 -10.36 2.01
N GLY A 92 -1.87 -9.92 2.61
CA GLY A 92 -1.85 -9.41 4.00
C GLY A 92 -2.31 -7.96 4.13
N ASN A 93 -2.78 -7.35 3.04
CA ASN A 93 -3.16 -5.94 3.01
C ASN A 93 -4.62 -5.75 3.44
N ALA A 94 -4.94 -4.56 3.96
CA ALA A 94 -6.32 -4.18 4.21
C ALA A 94 -7.14 -4.26 2.91
N LEU A 95 -8.35 -4.81 3.00
CA LEU A 95 -9.28 -4.98 1.88
C LEU A 95 -9.49 -3.68 1.10
N PHE A 96 -9.56 -2.56 1.81
CA PHE A 96 -9.79 -1.24 1.25
C PHE A 96 -8.64 -0.76 0.36
N THR A 97 -7.40 -1.08 0.73
CA THR A 97 -6.20 -0.80 -0.08
C THR A 97 -6.26 -1.54 -1.42
N GLN A 98 -6.78 -2.76 -1.43
CA GLN A 98 -6.90 -3.57 -2.64
C GLN A 98 -8.01 -3.08 -3.56
N VAL A 99 -9.13 -2.64 -2.98
CA VAL A 99 -10.21 -1.98 -3.73
C VAL A 99 -9.69 -0.74 -4.46
N LEU A 100 -8.90 0.09 -3.77
CA LEU A 100 -8.27 1.27 -4.36
C LEU A 100 -7.31 0.94 -5.50
N ALA A 101 -6.47 -0.08 -5.32
CA ALA A 101 -5.55 -0.53 -6.36
C ALA A 101 -6.29 -1.08 -7.59
N THR A 102 -7.54 -1.52 -7.42
CA THR A 102 -8.35 -2.16 -8.47
C THR A 102 -9.70 -1.47 -8.67
N LEU A 103 -9.70 -0.15 -8.79
CA LEU A 103 -10.93 0.65 -8.98
C LEU A 103 -11.60 0.49 -10.36
N ALA A 104 -10.89 -0.05 -11.36
CA ALA A 104 -11.39 -0.16 -12.73
C ALA A 104 -12.77 -0.83 -12.85
N PRO A 105 -13.08 -1.93 -12.13
CA PRO A 105 -14.41 -2.55 -12.14
C PRO A 105 -15.51 -1.61 -11.64
N TRP A 106 -15.27 -0.83 -10.58
CA TRP A 106 -16.23 0.17 -10.10
C TRP A 106 -16.40 1.34 -11.07
N GLY A 107 -15.32 1.74 -11.74
CA GLY A 107 -15.36 2.67 -12.87
C GLY A 107 -16.26 2.16 -14.01
N ALA A 108 -16.15 0.87 -14.34
CA ALA A 108 -17.01 0.23 -15.33
C ALA A 108 -18.48 0.19 -14.88
N VAL A 109 -18.76 -0.08 -13.59
CA VAL A 109 -20.13 -0.01 -13.06
C VAL A 109 -20.73 1.38 -13.29
N VAL A 110 -20.08 2.45 -12.82
CA VAL A 110 -20.66 3.80 -12.94
C VAL A 110 -20.82 4.24 -14.41
N ALA A 111 -19.91 3.82 -15.30
CA ALA A 111 -20.02 4.07 -16.73
C ALA A 111 -21.22 3.35 -17.36
N ILE A 112 -21.43 2.07 -17.02
CA ILE A 112 -22.61 1.30 -17.47
C ILE A 112 -23.88 1.98 -16.97
N LEU A 113 -23.95 2.32 -15.67
CA LEU A 113 -25.12 2.97 -15.09
C LEU A 113 -25.44 4.31 -15.77
N ALA A 114 -24.44 5.13 -16.08
CA ALA A 114 -24.62 6.38 -16.82
C ALA A 114 -25.16 6.18 -18.25
N GLY A 115 -24.80 5.06 -18.89
CA GLY A 115 -25.23 4.69 -20.24
C GLY A 115 -26.63 4.08 -20.35
N LEU A 116 -27.26 3.68 -19.24
CA LEU A 116 -28.58 3.05 -19.26
C LEU A 116 -29.69 3.99 -19.77
N HIS A 117 -30.78 3.38 -20.23
CA HIS A 117 -32.02 4.09 -20.52
C HIS A 117 -32.85 4.28 -19.25
N TYR A 118 -33.40 5.48 -19.04
CA TYR A 118 -34.17 5.83 -17.84
C TYR A 118 -35.54 6.39 -18.23
N ASN A 119 -36.59 5.88 -17.57
CA ASN A 119 -37.96 6.39 -17.77
C ASN A 119 -38.12 7.84 -17.32
N ARG A 120 -37.36 8.27 -16.30
CA ARG A 120 -37.39 9.64 -15.76
C ARG A 120 -36.08 10.35 -16.06
N ARG A 121 -36.16 11.51 -16.71
CA ARG A 121 -34.98 12.38 -16.96
C ARG A 121 -34.26 12.79 -15.68
N SER A 122 -34.97 12.93 -14.55
CA SER A 122 -34.36 13.26 -13.26
C SER A 122 -33.46 12.15 -12.72
N ASP A 123 -33.84 10.88 -12.91
CA ASP A 123 -33.04 9.73 -12.48
C ASP A 123 -31.73 9.68 -13.28
N LYS A 124 -31.82 9.84 -14.61
CA LYS A 124 -30.63 9.95 -15.47
C LYS A 124 -29.73 11.11 -15.04
N ALA A 125 -30.29 12.29 -14.80
CA ALA A 125 -29.52 13.45 -14.35
C ALA A 125 -28.81 13.20 -13.02
N MET A 126 -29.49 12.59 -12.04
CA MET A 126 -28.90 12.25 -10.75
C MET A 126 -27.76 11.23 -10.90
N VAL A 127 -27.95 10.16 -11.69
CA VAL A 127 -26.88 9.17 -11.93
C VAL A 127 -25.68 9.80 -12.62
N MET A 128 -25.90 10.70 -13.59
CA MET A 128 -24.82 11.45 -14.23
C MET A 128 -24.05 12.33 -13.24
N VAL A 129 -24.74 13.02 -12.31
CA VAL A 129 -24.10 13.83 -11.25
C VAL A 129 -23.27 12.95 -10.33
N LEU A 130 -23.80 11.81 -9.89
CA LEU A 130 -23.08 10.87 -9.01
C LEU A 130 -21.87 10.25 -9.72
N THR A 131 -22.01 9.90 -10.99
CA THR A 131 -20.93 9.37 -11.84
C THR A 131 -19.84 10.41 -12.05
N ALA A 132 -20.22 11.65 -12.37
CA ALA A 132 -19.26 12.76 -12.49
C ALA A 132 -18.52 12.98 -11.15
N GLY A 133 -19.22 12.92 -10.02
CA GLY A 133 -18.63 12.98 -8.69
C GLY A 133 -17.62 11.86 -8.43
N PHE A 134 -17.96 10.63 -8.77
CA PHE A 134 -17.08 9.47 -8.63
C PHE A 134 -15.80 9.65 -9.46
N ILE A 135 -15.95 9.98 -10.75
CA ILE A 135 -14.81 10.20 -11.66
C ILE A 135 -13.95 11.37 -11.17
N SER A 136 -14.57 12.47 -10.74
CA SER A 136 -13.84 13.64 -10.25
C SER A 136 -13.06 13.33 -8.98
N CYS A 137 -13.64 12.55 -8.06
CA CYS A 137 -12.98 12.11 -6.83
C CYS A 137 -11.66 11.39 -7.13
N TYR A 138 -11.70 10.35 -7.96
CA TYR A 138 -10.51 9.56 -8.28
C TYR A 138 -9.54 10.25 -9.23
N THR A 139 -10.04 11.02 -10.20
CA THR A 139 -9.18 11.85 -11.08
C THR A 139 -8.39 12.86 -10.25
N LEU A 140 -9.06 13.53 -9.30
CA LEU A 140 -8.40 14.48 -8.41
C LEU A 140 -7.30 13.79 -7.60
N GLN A 141 -7.55 12.58 -7.06
CA GLN A 141 -6.52 11.82 -6.33
C GLN A 141 -5.35 11.40 -7.20
N THR A 142 -5.58 10.97 -8.44
CA THR A 142 -4.48 10.65 -9.36
C THR A 142 -3.63 11.90 -9.63
N VAL A 143 -4.27 13.03 -9.90
CA VAL A 143 -3.57 14.29 -10.20
C VAL A 143 -2.84 14.82 -8.96
N THR A 144 -3.48 14.82 -7.79
CA THR A 144 -2.85 15.29 -6.55
C THR A 144 -1.76 14.33 -6.08
N GLY A 145 -1.85 13.04 -6.39
CA GLY A 145 -0.79 12.06 -6.12
C GLY A 145 0.53 12.35 -6.84
N VAL A 146 0.52 13.07 -7.97
CA VAL A 146 1.75 13.51 -8.65
C VAL A 146 2.38 14.71 -7.95
N VAL A 147 1.54 15.61 -7.43
CA VAL A 147 1.96 16.90 -6.83
C VAL A 147 2.28 16.75 -5.34
N ARG A 148 1.78 15.70 -4.69
CA ARG A 148 2.00 15.41 -3.26
C ARG A 148 2.87 14.18 -3.11
N SER A 149 3.44 13.98 -1.92
CA SER A 149 4.29 12.83 -1.59
C SER A 149 3.52 11.51 -1.78
N PRO A 150 3.89 10.68 -2.78
CA PRO A 150 3.24 9.39 -3.01
C PRO A 150 3.47 8.40 -1.86
N TYR A 151 2.79 7.25 -1.94
CA TYR A 151 2.98 6.16 -0.97
C TYR A 151 4.47 5.85 -0.73
N HIS A 152 4.91 5.94 0.53
CA HIS A 152 6.29 5.65 0.97
C HIS A 152 7.39 6.50 0.29
N LEU A 153 7.03 7.66 -0.27
CA LEU A 153 7.99 8.67 -0.69
C LEU A 153 7.92 9.87 0.25
N VAL A 154 9.07 10.41 0.64
CA VAL A 154 9.13 11.60 1.48
C VAL A 154 8.66 12.82 0.71
N GLU A 155 9.16 12.97 -0.52
CA GLU A 155 8.92 14.14 -1.36
C GLU A 155 8.00 13.82 -2.56
N PRO A 156 7.27 14.82 -3.10
CA PRO A 156 6.49 14.68 -4.33
C PRO A 156 7.30 14.20 -5.54
N MET A 157 6.62 13.59 -6.52
CA MET A 157 7.25 13.09 -7.77
C MET A 157 8.08 14.16 -8.50
N LEU A 158 7.66 15.43 -8.44
CA LEU A 158 8.36 16.55 -9.09
C LEU A 158 9.72 16.88 -8.44
N LEU A 159 9.96 16.42 -7.21
CA LEU A 159 11.20 16.64 -6.46
C LEU A 159 12.13 15.42 -6.48
N GLN A 160 11.72 14.32 -7.12
CA GLN A 160 12.53 13.13 -7.33
C GLN A 160 13.57 13.41 -8.45
N LYS A 161 14.72 13.99 -8.09
CA LYS A 161 15.72 14.56 -9.02
C LYS A 161 17.05 13.81 -9.05
N PHE A 162 17.38 13.09 -7.98
CA PHE A 162 18.71 12.49 -7.82
C PHE A 162 18.72 11.08 -8.41
N PRO A 163 19.58 10.79 -9.41
CA PRO A 163 19.63 9.47 -10.00
C PRO A 163 20.33 8.48 -9.06
N VAL A 164 19.71 7.33 -8.82
CA VAL A 164 20.30 6.19 -8.11
C VAL A 164 20.17 4.93 -8.95
N THR A 165 21.18 4.06 -8.91
CA THR A 165 21.13 2.76 -9.61
C THR A 165 20.75 1.67 -8.62
N VAL A 166 19.65 0.96 -8.90
CA VAL A 166 19.07 -0.04 -8.01
C VAL A 166 18.98 -1.39 -8.74
N GLY A 167 20.08 -2.15 -8.71
CA GLY A 167 20.13 -3.50 -9.29
C GLY A 167 19.49 -3.61 -10.67
N ARG A 168 18.55 -4.55 -10.80
CA ARG A 168 17.82 -4.80 -12.06
C ARG A 168 16.77 -3.75 -12.42
N LEU A 169 16.41 -2.83 -11.51
CA LEU A 169 15.54 -1.70 -11.86
C LEU A 169 16.27 -0.65 -12.72
N GLY A 170 17.60 -0.71 -12.78
CA GLY A 170 18.41 0.29 -13.47
C GLY A 170 18.46 1.60 -12.70
N THR A 171 18.53 2.71 -13.43
CA THR A 171 18.61 4.05 -12.86
C THR A 171 17.23 4.65 -12.65
N VAL A 172 16.89 4.96 -11.41
CA VAL A 172 15.65 5.65 -11.02
C VAL A 172 15.98 6.99 -10.38
N ARG A 173 15.05 7.95 -10.44
CA ARG A 173 15.22 9.24 -9.76
C ARG A 173 14.53 9.20 -8.42
N VAL A 174 15.22 9.69 -7.40
CA VAL A 174 14.75 9.76 -6.02
C VAL A 174 14.95 11.17 -5.43
N ASP A 175 14.36 11.45 -4.27
CA ASP A 175 14.61 12.66 -3.49
C ASP A 175 15.97 12.62 -2.78
N ALA A 176 16.37 13.74 -2.15
CA ALA A 176 17.69 13.86 -1.53
C ALA A 176 17.90 12.90 -0.35
N GLN A 177 16.87 12.67 0.47
CA GLN A 177 16.97 11.78 1.63
C GLN A 177 17.05 10.33 1.18
N THR A 178 16.20 9.94 0.24
CA THR A 178 16.24 8.61 -0.37
C THR A 178 17.57 8.36 -1.10
N HIS A 179 18.17 9.37 -1.74
CA HIS A 179 19.49 9.26 -2.34
C HIS A 179 20.56 8.93 -1.28
N ALA A 180 20.63 9.70 -0.20
CA ALA A 180 21.57 9.45 0.89
C ALA A 180 21.40 8.05 1.50
N PHE A 181 20.14 7.65 1.75
CA PHE A 181 19.80 6.32 2.22
C PHE A 181 20.34 5.20 1.30
N VAL A 182 20.15 5.35 -0.01
CA VAL A 182 20.66 4.37 -0.99
C VAL A 182 22.19 4.35 -0.99
N GLU A 183 22.85 5.51 -0.93
CA GLU A 183 24.32 5.59 -0.90
C GLU A 183 24.91 4.93 0.35
N ASP A 184 24.32 5.14 1.52
CA ASP A 184 24.74 4.54 2.78
C ASP A 184 24.59 3.02 2.75
N LEU A 185 23.46 2.50 2.24
CA LEU A 185 23.26 1.06 2.10
C LEU A 185 24.28 0.44 1.13
N GLN A 186 24.56 1.11 0.02
CA GLN A 186 25.61 0.67 -0.91
C GLN A 186 27.00 0.76 -0.29
N HIS A 187 27.26 1.75 0.55
CA HIS A 187 28.50 1.86 1.31
C HIS A 187 28.65 0.68 2.28
N ALA A 188 27.60 0.36 3.05
CA ALA A 188 27.57 -0.79 3.94
C ALA A 188 27.79 -2.11 3.18
N ALA A 189 27.18 -2.26 2.00
CA ALA A 189 27.38 -3.40 1.13
C ALA A 189 28.85 -3.57 0.71
N ARG A 190 29.50 -2.48 0.29
CA ARG A 190 30.93 -2.48 -0.06
C ARG A 190 31.83 -2.75 1.15
N HIS A 191 31.58 -2.06 2.26
CA HIS A 191 32.36 -2.19 3.50
C HIS A 191 32.38 -3.64 4.00
N CYS A 192 31.23 -4.31 3.92
CA CYS A 192 31.10 -5.71 4.32
C CYS A 192 31.29 -6.72 3.19
N ALA A 193 31.61 -6.31 1.96
CA ALA A 193 31.66 -7.18 0.78
C ALA A 193 30.41 -8.08 0.63
N ILE A 194 29.22 -7.50 0.78
CA ILE A 194 27.94 -8.17 0.52
C ILE A 194 27.81 -8.35 -0.99
N ALA A 195 27.85 -9.59 -1.46
CA ALA A 195 27.74 -9.91 -2.88
C ALA A 195 26.27 -9.84 -3.33
N PRO A 196 26.01 -9.48 -4.60
CA PRO A 196 24.70 -9.69 -5.20
C PRO A 196 24.22 -11.13 -5.04
N ASP A 197 22.91 -11.32 -5.01
CA ASP A 197 22.22 -12.60 -4.84
C ASP A 197 22.43 -13.29 -3.47
N THR A 198 23.11 -12.63 -2.52
CA THR A 198 23.22 -13.10 -1.13
C THR A 198 21.84 -13.23 -0.49
N SER A 199 21.63 -14.26 0.33
CA SER A 199 20.39 -14.43 1.09
C SER A 199 20.17 -13.26 2.06
N PHE A 200 18.96 -12.71 2.07
CA PHE A 200 18.64 -11.50 2.83
C PHE A 200 17.40 -11.65 3.70
N LEU A 201 17.48 -11.21 4.94
CA LEU A 201 16.36 -11.12 5.87
C LEU A 201 16.14 -9.67 6.26
N GLY A 202 15.03 -9.10 5.80
CA GLY A 202 14.60 -7.77 6.22
C GLY A 202 13.61 -7.86 7.38
N LEU A 203 14.00 -7.42 8.57
CA LEU A 203 13.17 -7.44 9.77
C LEU A 203 12.50 -6.07 10.00
N TYR A 204 11.19 -6.13 10.24
CA TYR A 204 10.35 -5.03 10.71
C TYR A 204 10.17 -3.90 9.71
N ASN A 205 9.49 -4.23 8.61
CA ASN A 205 8.96 -3.25 7.68
C ASN A 205 10.02 -2.36 6.99
N ILE A 206 11.02 -3.00 6.40
CA ILE A 206 12.09 -2.33 5.64
C ILE A 206 12.00 -2.63 4.13
N PRO A 207 10.94 -2.16 3.45
CA PRO A 207 10.74 -2.44 2.04
C PRO A 207 11.89 -1.87 1.19
N GLY A 208 12.24 -2.58 0.11
CA GLY A 208 13.21 -2.11 -0.88
C GLY A 208 14.69 -2.28 -0.52
N VAL A 209 15.06 -2.52 0.74
CA VAL A 209 16.48 -2.71 1.14
C VAL A 209 17.12 -3.89 0.40
N ALA A 210 16.43 -5.03 0.30
CA ALA A 210 16.91 -6.19 -0.46
C ALA A 210 17.25 -5.82 -1.91
N LEU A 211 16.43 -4.98 -2.53
CA LEU A 211 16.57 -4.57 -3.92
C LEU A 211 17.77 -3.63 -4.12
N ILE A 212 17.98 -2.70 -3.18
CA ILE A 212 19.15 -1.80 -3.16
C ILE A 212 20.45 -2.60 -3.00
N LEU A 213 20.44 -3.58 -2.10
CA LEU A 213 21.58 -4.47 -1.86
C LEU A 213 21.75 -5.56 -2.94
N GLN A 214 20.82 -5.65 -3.89
CA GLN A 214 20.75 -6.73 -4.89
C GLN A 214 20.76 -8.12 -4.25
N ALA A 215 20.17 -8.24 -3.07
CA ALA A 215 20.12 -9.45 -2.27
C ALA A 215 18.76 -10.16 -2.45
N VAL A 216 18.72 -11.46 -2.17
CA VAL A 216 17.56 -12.31 -2.46
C VAL A 216 16.90 -12.76 -1.16
N PRO A 217 15.64 -12.37 -0.90
CA PRO A 217 14.90 -12.88 0.24
C PRO A 217 14.63 -14.38 0.09
N PRO A 218 15.02 -15.22 1.07
CA PRO A 218 14.91 -16.67 0.96
C PRO A 218 13.45 -17.18 1.01
N VAL A 219 12.53 -16.45 1.61
CA VAL A 219 11.11 -16.84 1.74
C VAL A 219 10.18 -15.67 1.39
N THR A 220 10.33 -14.55 2.09
CA THR A 220 9.52 -13.34 1.85
C THR A 220 10.42 -12.12 1.90
N PRO A 221 10.21 -11.13 1.02
CA PRO A 221 10.92 -9.85 1.08
C PRO A 221 10.57 -9.01 2.31
N TRP A 222 9.48 -9.37 3.02
CA TRP A 222 8.86 -8.47 3.98
C TRP A 222 8.39 -9.24 5.23
N LEU A 223 9.05 -8.98 6.36
CA LEU A 223 8.64 -9.42 7.69
C LEU A 223 8.24 -8.18 8.50
N ASN A 224 6.95 -8.06 8.82
CA ASN A 224 6.39 -6.84 9.41
C ASN A 224 6.51 -6.78 10.92
N ASN A 225 6.48 -7.93 11.59
CA ASN A 225 6.48 -8.04 13.05
C ASN A 225 7.19 -9.31 13.51
N LEU A 226 7.39 -9.41 14.82
CA LEU A 226 8.11 -10.51 15.47
C LEU A 226 7.42 -11.85 15.22
N GLU A 227 6.09 -11.90 15.30
CA GLU A 227 5.30 -13.11 15.15
C GLU A 227 5.43 -13.70 13.74
N GLN A 228 5.38 -12.84 12.71
CA GLN A 228 5.59 -13.25 11.32
C GLN A 228 7.03 -13.71 11.10
N ALA A 229 8.02 -12.99 11.63
CA ALA A 229 9.43 -13.35 11.52
C ALA A 229 9.73 -14.72 12.17
N GLU A 230 9.17 -14.97 13.36
CA GLU A 230 9.24 -16.25 14.06
C GLU A 230 8.68 -17.40 13.20
N VAL A 231 7.48 -17.24 12.65
CA VAL A 231 6.85 -18.29 11.82
C VAL A 231 7.68 -18.59 10.57
N VAL A 232 8.22 -17.56 9.91
CA VAL A 232 9.04 -17.71 8.70
C VAL A 232 10.36 -18.40 9.05
N LEU A 233 11.05 -17.95 10.09
CA LEU A 233 12.35 -18.50 10.48
C LEU A 233 12.25 -19.94 10.99
N ARG A 234 11.17 -20.32 11.68
CA ARG A 234 10.94 -21.72 12.10
C ARG A 234 10.80 -22.69 10.92
N ARG A 235 10.36 -22.20 9.77
CA ARG A 235 10.20 -22.99 8.54
C ARG A 235 11.42 -22.90 7.62
N MET A 236 12.36 -22.02 7.93
CA MET A 236 13.59 -21.83 7.17
C MET A 236 14.66 -22.83 7.62
N PRO A 237 15.46 -23.39 6.70
CA PRO A 237 16.64 -24.15 7.10
C PRO A 237 17.56 -23.27 7.97
N PRO A 238 18.02 -23.75 9.15
CA PRO A 238 18.87 -22.95 10.05
C PRO A 238 20.13 -22.41 9.35
N SER A 239 20.74 -23.23 8.51
CA SER A 239 21.91 -22.85 7.70
C SER A 239 21.67 -21.63 6.80
N LEU A 240 20.44 -21.47 6.29
CA LEU A 240 20.09 -20.34 5.44
C LEU A 240 19.88 -19.06 6.28
N ALA A 241 19.26 -19.18 7.45
CA ALA A 241 19.10 -18.05 8.37
C ALA A 241 20.46 -17.56 8.91
N ASP A 242 21.38 -18.49 9.20
CA ASP A 242 22.72 -18.18 9.66
C ASP A 242 23.61 -17.57 8.57
N ALA A 243 23.44 -17.98 7.31
CA ALA A 243 24.17 -17.43 6.17
C ALA A 243 23.59 -16.11 5.64
N SER A 244 22.39 -15.71 6.06
CA SER A 244 21.72 -14.52 5.54
C SER A 244 22.30 -13.23 6.08
N THR A 245 22.44 -12.22 5.20
CA THR A 245 22.57 -10.83 5.60
C THR A 245 21.25 -10.37 6.21
N ILE A 246 21.31 -9.66 7.33
CA ILE A 246 20.13 -9.20 8.05
C ILE A 246 20.10 -7.68 8.02
N ALA A 247 18.95 -7.11 7.73
CA ALA A 247 18.67 -5.72 7.97
C ALA A 247 17.59 -5.61 9.05
N VAL A 248 17.74 -4.66 9.97
CA VAL A 248 16.82 -4.47 11.10
C VAL A 248 16.50 -2.99 11.23
N LEU A 249 15.21 -2.65 11.25
CA LEU A 249 14.74 -1.32 11.66
C LEU A 249 14.84 -1.20 13.18
N LEU A 250 15.51 -0.17 13.67
CA LEU A 250 15.57 0.16 15.09
C LEU A 250 14.25 0.78 15.56
N ASP A 251 13.99 0.73 16.86
CA ASP A 251 12.83 1.40 17.44
C ASP A 251 12.99 2.94 17.47
N ASP A 252 12.02 3.64 18.06
CA ASP A 252 12.00 5.10 18.18
C ASP A 252 13.11 5.67 19.11
N LYS A 253 13.84 4.79 19.80
CA LYS A 253 14.95 5.13 20.70
C LYS A 253 16.29 4.65 20.15
N ASP A 254 16.35 4.31 18.85
CA ASP A 254 17.50 3.74 18.18
C ASP A 254 18.02 2.44 18.85
N GLN A 255 17.13 1.66 19.46
CA GLN A 255 17.46 0.37 20.07
C GLN A 255 17.08 -0.78 19.15
N LEU A 256 17.82 -1.88 19.26
CA LEU A 256 17.44 -3.12 18.59
C LEU A 256 16.11 -3.61 19.17
N PRO A 257 15.06 -3.76 18.34
CA PRO A 257 13.82 -4.37 18.80
C PRO A 257 14.05 -5.83 19.17
N GLN A 258 13.06 -6.43 19.85
CA GLN A 258 13.09 -7.86 20.13
C GLN A 258 13.29 -8.65 18.84
N LEU A 259 14.29 -9.52 18.82
CA LEU A 259 14.60 -10.36 17.66
C LEU A 259 13.93 -11.73 17.79
N PRO A 260 13.66 -12.41 16.67
CA PRO A 260 13.27 -13.81 16.68
C PRO A 260 14.31 -14.65 17.43
N SER A 261 13.83 -15.52 18.30
CA SER A 261 14.62 -16.42 19.15
C SER A 261 15.65 -17.25 18.37
N SER A 262 15.31 -17.63 17.14
CA SER A 262 16.17 -18.41 16.23
C SER A 262 17.41 -17.66 15.74
N LEU A 263 17.43 -16.32 15.75
CA LEU A 263 18.59 -15.54 15.31
C LEU A 263 19.64 -15.35 16.41
N GLY A 264 19.21 -15.44 17.68
CA GLY A 264 20.02 -15.07 18.85
C GLY A 264 20.44 -13.59 18.84
N PRO A 265 21.34 -13.19 19.76
CA PRO A 265 21.93 -11.85 19.75
C PRO A 265 22.78 -11.61 18.50
N LEU A 266 22.54 -10.51 17.76
CA LEU A 266 23.22 -10.24 16.49
C LEU A 266 24.72 -10.01 16.67
N ASP A 267 25.09 -9.23 17.68
CA ASP A 267 26.47 -8.84 18.03
C ASP A 267 27.40 -10.03 18.29
N THR A 268 26.87 -11.17 18.72
CA THR A 268 27.67 -12.39 18.98
C THR A 268 28.02 -13.18 17.72
N ARG A 269 27.19 -13.14 16.68
CA ARG A 269 27.32 -14.01 15.48
C ARG A 269 27.54 -13.25 14.18
N ARG A 270 27.28 -11.94 14.19
CA ARG A 270 27.24 -11.09 13.01
C ARG A 270 28.02 -9.82 13.28
N ARG A 271 28.61 -9.28 12.21
CA ARG A 271 29.27 -7.98 12.24
C ARG A 271 28.35 -6.92 11.67
N LEU A 272 28.34 -5.75 12.29
CA LEU A 272 27.65 -4.57 11.76
C LEU A 272 28.42 -4.06 10.53
N CYS A 273 27.70 -3.81 9.45
CA CYS A 273 28.23 -3.34 8.17
C CYS A 273 28.03 -1.85 7.93
N GLY A 274 27.01 -1.29 8.57
CA GLY A 274 26.63 0.11 8.47
C GLY A 274 25.22 0.32 8.98
N ALA A 275 24.86 1.59 9.13
CA ALA A 275 23.51 2.02 9.46
C ALA A 275 23.11 3.16 8.51
N SER A 276 21.81 3.35 8.30
CA SER A 276 21.28 4.48 7.54
C SER A 276 19.91 4.86 8.05
N GLU A 277 19.57 6.15 7.97
CA GLU A 277 18.26 6.66 8.37
C GLU A 277 17.23 6.34 7.30
N PHE A 278 16.17 5.63 7.67
CA PHE A 278 15.04 5.34 6.79
C PHE A 278 14.21 6.60 6.57
N PRO A 279 14.14 7.15 5.34
CA PRO A 279 13.61 8.49 5.11
C PRO A 279 12.16 8.68 5.55
N LEU A 280 11.33 7.62 5.50
CA LEU A 280 9.91 7.72 5.80
C LEU A 280 9.61 7.81 7.30
N LEU A 281 10.33 7.04 8.12
CA LEU A 281 10.05 6.91 9.55
C LEU A 281 11.04 7.68 10.41
N ILE A 282 12.14 8.18 9.83
CA ILE A 282 13.25 8.81 10.56
C ILE A 282 13.77 7.83 11.64
N GLN A 283 13.90 6.57 11.25
CA GLN A 283 14.39 5.47 12.11
C GLN A 283 15.61 4.85 11.46
N GLN A 284 16.59 4.43 12.26
CA GLN A 284 17.79 3.81 11.73
C GLN A 284 17.53 2.38 11.26
N ILE A 285 18.11 2.01 10.13
CA ILE A 285 18.22 0.63 9.66
C ILE A 285 19.68 0.21 9.80
N GLN A 286 19.92 -0.91 10.48
CA GLN A 286 21.24 -1.51 10.60
C GLN A 286 21.39 -2.72 9.67
N ILE A 287 22.52 -2.82 8.99
CA ILE A 287 22.86 -3.94 8.11
C ILE A 287 23.92 -4.82 8.77
N TRP A 288 23.64 -6.12 8.88
CA TRP A 288 24.45 -7.11 9.58
C TRP A 288 24.82 -8.25 8.63
N ARG A 289 26.08 -8.68 8.66
CA ARG A 289 26.58 -9.84 7.89
C ARG A 289 27.05 -10.95 8.84
N PRO A 290 26.87 -12.23 8.50
CA PRO A 290 27.48 -13.34 9.24
C PRO A 290 28.98 -13.13 9.44
N SER A 291 29.46 -13.33 10.68
CA SER A 291 30.87 -13.22 10.98
C SER A 291 31.62 -14.45 10.45
N PRO A 292 32.76 -14.30 9.75
CA PRO A 292 33.53 -15.44 9.25
C PRO A 292 34.11 -16.32 10.37
N SER A 293 34.18 -15.80 11.61
CA SER A 293 34.68 -16.52 12.78
C SER A 293 33.60 -17.21 13.61
N ALA A 294 32.33 -17.13 13.21
CA ALA A 294 31.27 -17.81 13.95
C ALA A 294 31.43 -19.33 13.79
N PRO A 295 31.47 -20.11 14.90
CA PRO A 295 31.54 -21.56 14.80
C PRO A 295 30.33 -22.07 14.01
N PRO A 296 30.50 -23.06 13.12
CA PRO A 296 29.38 -23.65 12.40
C PRO A 296 28.36 -24.17 13.43
N VAL A 297 27.09 -23.85 13.21
CA VAL A 297 26.01 -24.33 14.08
C VAL A 297 26.00 -25.85 13.99
N GLY A 298 26.38 -26.50 15.10
CA GLY A 298 26.23 -27.94 15.24
C GLY A 298 24.78 -28.34 14.95
N PRO A 299 24.53 -29.54 14.42
CA PRO A 299 23.19 -29.96 14.04
C PRO A 299 22.22 -29.69 15.18
N ALA A 300 21.18 -28.90 14.89
CA ALA A 300 20.14 -28.60 15.86
C ALA A 300 19.60 -29.93 16.40
N GLU A 301 19.67 -30.10 17.72
CA GLU A 301 19.15 -31.29 18.39
C GLU A 301 17.67 -31.41 17.99
N PRO A 302 17.25 -32.54 17.39
CA PRO A 302 15.90 -32.67 16.88
C PRO A 302 14.91 -32.39 18.03
N PRO A 303 13.83 -31.62 17.79
CA PRO A 303 12.89 -31.31 18.84
C PRO A 303 12.41 -32.62 19.47
N ALA A 304 12.48 -32.70 20.81
CA ALA A 304 11.95 -33.82 21.56
C ALA A 304 10.51 -34.05 21.08
N ARG A 305 10.24 -35.24 20.54
CA ARG A 305 8.90 -35.58 20.05
C ARG A 305 7.92 -35.44 21.24
N PRO A 306 6.77 -34.76 21.04
CA PRO A 306 5.74 -34.69 22.07
C PRO A 306 5.16 -36.07 22.39
#